data_AF-A0AAW6PN18-F1
#
_entry.id   AF-A0AAW6PN18-F1
#
_cell.length_a   1.000
_cell.length_b   1.000
_cell.length_c   1.000
_cell.angle_alpha   90.00
_cell.angle_beta   90.00
_cell.angle_gamma   90.00
#
_symmetry.space_group_name_H-M   'P 1'
#
loop_
_entity.id
_entity.type
_entity.pdbx_description
1 polymer ?
#
loop_
_entity_poly.entity_id
_entity_poly.type
_entity_poly.pdbx_seq_one_letter_code
_entity_poly.pdbx_strand_id
1 'polypeptide(L)' 'MKTDDLIALLAAREGPVDRHALGRRMLLALVAGGLVAVLLTVAIFGVRGDLAQVAHTPLFWAKLALPGSLALLAL' A
#
# COMPACT_ATOMS: atom_id res chain seq x y z
N MET A 1 18.01 39.75 15.33
CA MET A 1 16.94 38.98 14.65
C MET A 1 16.54 37.85 15.59
N LYS A 2 15.24 37.67 15.88
CA LYS A 2 14.75 36.73 16.92
C LYS A 2 14.39 35.37 16.31
N THR A 3 15.38 34.71 15.71
CA THR A 3 15.17 33.42 15.03
C THR A 3 14.85 32.31 16.03
N ASP A 4 15.49 32.33 17.20
CA ASP A 4 15.27 31.32 18.25
C ASP A 4 13.85 31.35 18.82
N ASP A 5 13.28 32.54 19.05
CA ASP A 5 11.87 32.69 19.46
C ASP A 5 10.91 32.18 18.39
N LEU A 6 11.24 32.38 17.11
CA LEU A 6 10.43 31.91 15.98
C LEU A 6 10.45 30.38 15.89
N ILE A 7 11.63 29.77 16.03
CA ILE A 7 11.81 28.31 16.06
C ILE A 7 11.07 27.72 17.26
N ALA A 8 11.17 28.33 18.45
CA ALA A 8 10.47 27.89 19.64
C ALA A 8 8.95 27.96 19.47
N LEU A 9 8.41 29.02 18.85
CA LEU A 9 6.99 29.16 18.57
C LEU A 9 6.47 28.14 17.55
N LEU A 10 7.26 27.82 16.53
CA LEU A 10 6.93 26.83 15.51
C LEU A 10 6.96 25.40 16.09
N ALA A 11 8.00 25.08 16.87
CA ALA A 11 8.17 23.76 17.48
C ALA A 11 7.19 23.51 18.64
N ALA A 12 6.71 24.55 19.32
CA ALA A 12 5.82 24.42 20.48
C ALA A 12 4.43 23.82 20.16
N ARG A 13 4.02 23.76 18.89
CA ARG A 13 2.69 23.24 18.48
C ARG A 13 2.72 21.84 17.87
N GLU A 14 3.89 21.21 17.75
CA GLU A 14 3.98 19.85 17.25
C GLU A 14 3.60 18.87 18.36
N GLY A 15 2.30 18.54 18.45
CA GLY A 15 1.83 17.43 19.28
C GLY A 15 2.40 16.10 18.77
N PRO A 16 2.51 15.06 19.61
CA PRO A 16 3.08 13.78 19.22
C PRO A 16 2.32 13.20 18.02
N VAL A 17 3.01 13.10 16.87
CA VAL A 17 2.48 12.44 15.68
C VAL A 17 2.41 10.95 15.97
N ASP A 18 1.21 10.38 15.87
CA ASP A 18 1.02 8.93 16.03
C ASP A 18 1.89 8.20 14.99
N ARG A 19 2.88 7.44 15.48
CA ARG A 19 3.88 6.75 14.65
C ARG A 19 3.26 5.84 13.59
N HIS A 20 2.01 5.40 13.79
CA HIS A 20 1.30 4.54 12.85
C HIS A 20 0.32 5.28 11.94
N ALA A 21 0.15 6.60 12.09
CA ALA A 21 -0.77 7.37 11.25
C ALA A 21 -0.41 7.29 9.76
N LEU A 22 0.89 7.34 9.45
CA LEU A 22 1.41 7.17 8.09
C LEU A 22 1.19 5.73 7.59
N GLY A 23 1.56 4.73 8.39
CA GLY A 23 1.41 3.32 8.04
C GLY A 23 -0.05 2.93 7.78
N ARG A 24 -0.98 3.39 8.62
CA ARG A 24 -2.43 3.15 8.45
C ARG A 24 -2.95 3.79 7.16
N ARG A 25 -2.51 5.01 6.84
CA ARG A 25 -2.90 5.70 5.61
C ARG A 25 -2.35 5.02 4.36
N MET A 26 -1.10 4.56 4.38
CA MET A 26 -0.51 3.80 3.28
C MET A 26 -1.19 2.44 3.09
N LEU A 27 -1.47 1.72 4.18
CA LEU A 27 -2.17 0.44 4.12
C LEU A 27 -3.58 0.59 3.52
N LEU A 28 -4.32 1.63 3.91
CA LEU A 28 -5.62 1.95 3.31
C LEU A 28 -5.50 2.28 1.82
N ALA A 29 -4.52 3.10 1.43
CA ALA A 29 -4.29 3.44 0.03
C ALA A 29 -3.92 2.20 -0.80
N LEU A 30 -3.10 1.29 -0.25
CA LEU A 30 -2.69 0.06 -0.90
C LEU A 30 -3.87 -0.89 -1.09
N VAL A 31 -4.70 -1.08 -0.07
CA VAL A 31 -5.91 -1.93 -0.16
C VAL A 31 -6.91 -1.35 -1.15
N ALA A 32 -7.19 -0.05 -1.08
CA ALA A 32 -8.10 0.61 -2.01
C ALA A 32 -7.59 0.53 -3.45
N GLY A 33 -6.32 0.83 -3.69
CA GLY A 33 -5.68 0.73 -5.00
C GLY A 33 -5.68 -0.71 -5.54
N GLY A 34 -5.37 -1.69 -4.69
CA GLY A 34 -5.42 -3.11 -5.04
C GLY A 34 -6.81 -3.57 -5.45
N LEU A 35 -7.86 -3.17 -4.70
CA LEU A 35 -9.25 -3.47 -5.05
C LEU A 35 -9.65 -2.86 -6.40
N VAL A 36 -9.31 -1.58 -6.63
CA VAL A 36 -9.60 -0.91 -7.91
C VAL A 36 -8.87 -1.58 -9.06
N ALA A 37 -7.61 -1.96 -8.88
CA ALA A 37 -6.83 -2.66 -9.91
C ALA A 37 -7.43 -4.02 -10.27
N VAL A 38 -7.85 -4.81 -9.27
CA VAL A 38 -8.53 -6.10 -9.49
C VAL A 38 -9.84 -5.89 -10.23
N LEU A 39 -10.67 -4.94 -9.79
CA LEU A 39 -11.97 -4.66 -10.41
C LEU A 39 -11.82 -4.20 -11.86
N LEU A 40 -10.83 -3.33 -12.14
CA LEU A 40 -10.54 -2.88 -13.49
C LEU A 40 -10.02 -4.03 -14.38
N THR A 41 -9.16 -4.88 -13.84
CA THR A 41 -8.66 -6.06 -14.58
C THR A 41 -9.80 -6.99 -14.95
N VAL A 42 -10.71 -7.26 -14.02
CA VAL A 42 -11.90 -8.08 -14.26
C VAL A 42 -12.84 -7.41 -15.27
N ALA A 43 -13.06 -6.10 -15.17
CA ALA A 43 -13.95 -5.37 -16.07
C ALA A 43 -13.43 -5.31 -17.51
N ILE A 44 -12.11 -5.15 -17.70
CA ILE A 44 -11.49 -5.02 -19.02
C ILE A 44 -11.22 -6.38 -19.67
N PHE A 45 -10.66 -7.33 -18.92
CA PHE A 45 -10.18 -8.59 -19.47
C PHE A 45 -11.11 -9.77 -19.20
N GLY A 46 -12.10 -9.61 -18.32
CA GLY A 46 -12.96 -10.70 -17.86
C GLY A 46 -12.25 -11.65 -16.90
N VAL A 47 -12.99 -12.63 -16.36
CA VAL A 47 -12.42 -13.72 -15.55
C VAL A 47 -12.13 -14.90 -16.46
N ARG A 48 -10.86 -15.31 -16.54
CA ARG A 48 -10.45 -16.49 -17.32
C ARG A 48 -10.98 -17.77 -16.66
N GLY A 49 -11.72 -18.60 -17.39
CA GLY A 49 -12.34 -19.82 -16.85
C GLY A 49 -11.35 -20.91 -16.41
N ASP A 50 -10.09 -20.80 -16.82
CA ASP A 50 -9.00 -21.71 -16.45
C ASP A 50 -8.23 -21.23 -15.20
N LEU A 51 -8.60 -20.11 -14.57
CA LEU A 51 -7.91 -19.60 -13.36
C LEU A 51 -7.85 -20.66 -12.24
N ALA A 52 -8.96 -21.37 -12.02
CA ALA A 52 -9.02 -22.43 -11.00
C ALA A 52 -8.01 -23.54 -11.28
N GLN A 53 -7.88 -23.93 -12.56
CA GLN A 53 -6.94 -24.97 -12.98
C GLN A 53 -5.48 -24.50 -12.86
N VAL A 54 -5.20 -23.26 -13.28
CA VAL A 54 -3.85 -22.69 -13.25
C VAL A 54 -3.40 -22.35 -11.82
N ALA A 55 -4.32 -22.07 -10.90
CA ALA A 55 -4.03 -21.85 -9.48
C ALA A 55 -3.43 -23.08 -8.77
N HIS A 56 -3.60 -24.28 -9.33
CA HIS A 56 -2.92 -25.48 -8.83
C HIS A 56 -1.44 -25.55 -9.25
N THR A 57 -0.98 -24.70 -10.17
CA THR A 57 0.42 -24.69 -10.60
C THR A 57 1.25 -23.75 -9.70
N PRO A 58 2.44 -24.17 -9.26
CA PRO A 58 3.30 -23.30 -8.43
C PRO A 58 3.79 -22.06 -9.20
N LEU A 59 3.90 -22.15 -10.54
CA LEU A 59 4.31 -21.03 -11.39
C LEU A 59 3.32 -19.86 -11.36
N PHE A 60 2.03 -20.13 -11.20
CA PHE A 60 1.03 -19.08 -11.01
C PHE A 60 1.34 -18.25 -9.76
N TRP A 61 1.61 -18.93 -8.64
CA TRP A 61 1.95 -18.30 -7.38
C TRP A 61 3.31 -17.60 -7.42
N ALA A 62 4.29 -18.12 -8.17
CA ALA A 62 5.57 -17.47 -8.35
C ALA A 62 5.44 -16.06 -8.96
N LYS A 63 4.49 -15.86 -9.90
CA LYS A 63 4.21 -14.55 -10.48
C LYS A 63 3.66 -13.55 -9.46
N LEU A 64 2.95 -14.04 -8.44
CA LEU A 64 2.39 -13.22 -7.37
C LEU A 64 3.37 -13.04 -6.19
N ALA A 65 4.23 -14.03 -5.95
CA ALA A 65 5.17 -14.04 -4.82
C ALA A 65 6.18 -12.89 -4.89
N LEU A 66 6.67 -12.55 -6.08
CA LEU A 66 7.62 -11.45 -6.27
C LEU A 66 7.02 -10.07 -5.91
N PRO A 67 5.91 -9.62 -6.52
CA PRO A 67 5.32 -8.35 -6.11
C PRO A 67 4.79 -8.39 -4.67
N GLY A 68 4.30 -9.54 -4.20
CA GLY A 68 3.84 -9.72 -2.83
C GLY A 68 4.96 -9.55 -1.79
N SER A 69 6.16 -10.10 -2.04
CA SER A 69 7.29 -9.95 -1.13
C SER A 69 7.81 -8.51 -1.10
N LEU A 70 7.84 -7.82 -2.24
CA LEU A 70 8.20 -6.40 -2.31
C LEU A 70 7.19 -5.52 -1.57
N ALA A 71 5.89 -5.82 -1.68
CA ALA A 71 4.85 -5.09 -0.95
C ALA A 71 4.98 -5.26 0.58
N LEU A 72 5.37 -6.46 1.04
CA LEU A 72 5.62 -6.70 2.47
C LEU A 72 6.87 -5.98 2.98
N LEU A 73 7.93 -5.90 2.18
CA LEU A 73 9.16 -5.17 2.55
C LEU A 73 8.99 -3.65 2.52
N ALA A 74 8.02 -3.14 1.77
CA ALA A 74 7.75 -1.70 1.66
C ALA A 74 6.90 -1.13 2.80
N LEU A 75 6.33 -1.99 3.67
CA LEU A 75 5.48 -1.62 4.81
C LEU A 75 6.30 -1.47 6.09
#